data_AF-A0A9W8MS43-F1
#
_entry.id   AF-A0A9W8MS43-F1
#
_cell.length_a   1.000
_cell.length_b   1.000
_cell.length_c   1.000
_cell.angle_alpha   90.00
_cell.angle_beta   90.00
_cell.angle_gamma   90.00
#
_symmetry.space_group_name_H-M   'P 1'
#
loop_
_entity.id
_entity.type
_entity.pdbx_description
1 polymer ?
#
loop_
_entity_poly.entity_id
_entity_poly.type
_entity_poly.pdbx_seq_one_letter_code
_entity_poly.pdbx_strand_id
1 'polypeptide(L)'
;MAQTTLSSDGGPAATLAKLLYFTEPKGGVRAYHFINSDPATGQREKNWEFDEKQVSIENLRGKEDTVSLDTTGFQFANHTTAHTSFANDEEIKREYYPESIGLIKKLTGASRVELFDHSKLRNVFDGNALNALDIHSCTPSPPRRY
;
A
#
# COMPACT_ATOMS: atom_id res chain seq x y z
N MET A 1 1.41 14.48 35.66
CA MET A 1 1.83 14.94 34.32
C MET A 1 3.16 14.27 34.01
N ALA A 2 3.15 13.07 33.44
CA ALA A 2 4.38 12.40 33.01
C ALA A 2 4.60 12.75 31.53
N GLN A 3 5.64 13.54 31.25
CA GLN A 3 6.13 13.74 29.89
C GLN A 3 6.90 12.48 29.51
N THR A 4 6.35 11.66 28.64
CA THR A 4 7.07 10.56 28.01
C THR A 4 8.00 11.18 26.97
N THR A 5 9.26 11.35 27.33
CA THR A 5 10.34 11.64 26.38
C THR A 5 10.47 10.43 25.45
N LEU A 6 10.01 10.57 24.21
CA LEU A 6 10.33 9.63 23.14
C LEU A 6 11.83 9.74 22.90
N SER A 7 12.58 8.70 23.27
CA SER A 7 13.99 8.55 22.91
C SER A 7 14.15 8.75 21.41
N SER A 8 15.00 9.70 21.01
CA SER A 8 15.43 9.87 19.63
C SER A 8 16.20 8.61 19.22
N ASP A 9 15.50 7.65 18.64
CA ASP A 9 16.11 6.41 18.17
C ASP A 9 17.10 6.77 17.06
N GLY A 10 18.39 6.53 17.33
CA GLY A 10 19.56 7.06 16.62
C GLY A 10 19.82 6.44 15.24
N GLY A 11 18.76 6.21 14.47
CA GLY A 11 18.87 5.80 13.07
C GLY A 11 19.41 6.92 12.18
N PRO A 12 19.98 6.60 11.01
CA PRO A 12 20.49 7.61 10.09
C PRO A 12 19.36 8.55 9.64
N ALA A 13 19.69 9.84 9.50
CA ALA A 13 18.73 10.87 9.06
C ALA A 13 18.24 10.62 7.61
N ALA A 14 19.05 9.95 6.79
CA ALA A 14 18.68 9.49 5.46
C ALA A 14 19.56 8.29 5.05
N THR A 15 19.11 7.51 4.07
CA THR A 15 19.88 6.43 3.46
C THR A 15 19.80 6.51 1.92
N LEU A 16 20.84 6.07 1.23
CA LEU A 16 20.82 5.96 -0.23
C LEU A 16 20.21 4.63 -0.64
N ALA A 17 19.23 4.68 -1.53
CA ALA A 17 18.58 3.50 -2.10
C ALA A 17 18.55 3.58 -3.62
N LYS A 18 18.42 2.43 -4.26
CA LYS A 18 18.25 2.30 -5.70
C LYS A 18 16.77 2.06 -5.98
N LEU A 19 16.12 3.01 -6.64
CA LEU A 19 14.74 2.85 -7.12
C LEU A 19 14.74 2.54 -8.61
N LEU A 20 13.83 1.65 -9.00
CA LEU A 20 13.67 1.23 -10.39
C LEU A 20 12.54 2.03 -11.03
N TYR A 21 12.87 2.82 -12.05
CA TYR A 21 11.91 3.56 -12.86
C TYR A 21 11.70 2.86 -14.21
N PHE A 22 10.58 3.14 -14.86
CA PHE A 22 10.32 2.62 -16.21
C PHE A 22 10.94 3.56 -17.25
N THR A 23 11.67 3.00 -18.20
CA THR A 23 12.14 3.73 -19.39
C THR A 23 11.04 3.89 -20.42
N GLU A 24 11.12 4.96 -21.21
CA GLU A 24 10.26 5.12 -22.38
C GLU A 24 10.65 4.09 -23.46
N PRO A 25 9.69 3.34 -24.03
CA PRO A 25 9.96 2.45 -25.15
C PRO A 25 10.57 3.19 -26.34
N LYS A 26 11.52 2.55 -27.02
CA LYS A 26 12.14 3.13 -28.21
C LYS A 26 11.10 3.45 -29.29
N GLY A 27 11.26 4.60 -29.93
CA GLY A 27 10.41 5.02 -31.05
C GLY A 27 9.05 5.58 -30.64
N GLY A 28 8.85 5.97 -29.37
CA GLY A 28 7.62 6.63 -28.91
C GLY A 28 6.39 5.71 -28.91
N VAL A 29 6.60 4.39 -28.94
CA VAL A 29 5.52 3.41 -28.90
C VAL A 29 4.99 3.30 -27.47
N ARG A 30 3.69 3.03 -27.32
CA ARG A 30 3.07 2.83 -26.00
C ARG A 30 3.74 1.67 -25.25
N ALA A 31 4.04 1.90 -23.97
CA ALA A 31 4.54 0.85 -23.09
C ALA A 31 3.51 -0.28 -22.91
N TYR A 32 3.98 -1.52 -22.97
CA TYR A 32 3.23 -2.72 -22.63
C TYR A 32 4.04 -3.67 -21.75
N HIS A 33 3.34 -4.49 -20.98
CA HIS A 33 3.89 -5.60 -20.22
C HIS A 33 2.82 -6.68 -20.12
N PHE A 34 3.14 -7.89 -20.56
CA PHE A 34 2.25 -9.02 -20.45
C PHE A 34 2.32 -9.61 -19.04
N ILE A 35 1.16 -9.78 -18.41
CA ILE A 35 1.05 -10.38 -17.06
C ILE A 35 1.42 -11.86 -17.10
N ASN A 36 1.01 -12.55 -18.17
CA ASN A 36 1.31 -13.95 -18.38
C ASN A 36 2.63 -14.10 -19.13
N SER A 37 3.37 -15.14 -18.79
CA SER A 37 4.52 -15.56 -19.59
C SER A 37 4.05 -16.12 -20.93
N ASP A 38 4.82 -15.86 -21.97
CA ASP A 38 4.68 -16.55 -23.25
C ASP A 38 4.91 -18.07 -23.02
N PRO A 39 3.96 -18.95 -23.40
CA PRO A 39 4.11 -20.39 -23.24
C PRO A 39 5.33 -21.00 -23.95
N ALA A 40 5.83 -20.38 -25.02
CA ALA A 40 6.96 -20.86 -25.78
C ALA A 40 8.31 -20.43 -25.18
N THR A 41 8.42 -19.20 -24.70
CA THR A 41 9.68 -18.66 -24.16
C THR A 41 9.77 -18.69 -22.64
N GLY A 42 8.64 -18.86 -21.94
CA GLY A 42 8.52 -18.78 -20.49
C GLY A 42 8.70 -17.37 -19.92
N GLN A 43 8.97 -16.38 -20.77
CA GLN A 43 9.26 -15.01 -20.36
C GLN A 43 8.01 -14.12 -20.45
N ARG A 44 7.94 -13.12 -19.57
CA ARG A 44 6.95 -12.04 -19.68
C ARG A 44 7.48 -10.99 -20.64
N GLU A 45 6.77 -10.83 -21.75
CA GLU A 45 7.17 -9.87 -22.76
C GLU A 45 6.84 -8.43 -22.32
N LYS A 46 7.77 -7.51 -22.56
CA LYS A 46 7.66 -6.07 -22.31
C LYS A 46 8.51 -5.30 -23.32
N ASN A 47 8.19 -4.03 -23.56
CA ASN A 47 8.97 -3.15 -24.44
C ASN A 47 9.68 -1.99 -23.73
N TRP A 48 9.81 -2.07 -22.41
CA TRP A 48 10.50 -1.09 -21.57
C TRP A 48 11.52 -1.80 -20.67
N GLU A 49 12.54 -1.05 -20.27
CA GLU A 49 13.53 -1.49 -19.29
C GLU A 49 13.46 -0.70 -17.99
N PHE A 50 14.06 -1.27 -16.95
CA PHE A 50 14.25 -0.55 -15.70
C PHE A 50 15.42 0.43 -15.82
N ASP A 51 15.19 1.65 -15.39
CA ASP A 51 16.22 2.67 -15.17
C ASP A 51 16.43 2.80 -13.66
N GLU A 52 17.57 2.31 -13.19
CA GLU A 52 17.93 2.38 -11.79
C GLU A 52 18.44 3.78 -11.44
N LYS A 53 17.78 4.44 -10.49
CA LYS A 53 18.21 5.73 -9.96
C LYS A 53 18.58 5.59 -8.50
N GLN A 54 19.76 6.09 -8.14
CA GLN A 54 20.12 6.28 -6.75
C GLN A 54 19.40 7.52 -6.20
N VAL A 55 18.66 7.33 -5.11
CA VAL A 55 17.90 8.39 -4.44
C VAL A 55 18.22 8.39 -2.95
N SER A 56 18.10 9.56 -2.33
CA SER A 56 18.15 9.68 -0.87
C SER A 56 16.76 9.48 -0.28
N ILE A 57 16.63 8.58 0.69
CA ILE A 57 15.40 8.32 1.43
C ILE A 57 15.58 8.89 2.84
N GLU A 58 14.74 9.87 3.19
CA GLU A 58 14.79 10.55 4.48
C GLU A 58 14.03 9.78 5.58
N ASN A 59 14.56 9.84 6.80
CA ASN A 59 13.87 9.36 7.99
C ASN A 59 12.86 10.41 8.45
N LEU A 60 11.58 10.04 8.42
CA LEU A 60 10.47 10.93 8.69
C LEU A 60 10.01 10.94 10.16
N ARG A 61 10.57 10.07 11.01
CA ARG A 61 10.18 9.95 12.41
C ARG A 61 10.34 11.28 13.15
N GLY A 62 9.28 11.77 13.80
CA GLY A 62 9.25 13.05 14.50
C GLY A 62 9.04 14.28 13.59
N LYS A 63 8.75 14.07 12.31
CA LYS A 63 8.43 15.11 11.32
C LYS A 63 7.15 14.76 10.54
N GLU A 64 6.29 13.93 11.10
CA GLU A 64 5.10 13.39 10.43
C GLU A 64 4.10 14.49 10.01
N ASP A 65 4.13 15.63 10.68
CA ASP A 65 3.34 16.83 10.40
C ASP A 65 3.85 17.64 9.19
N THR A 66 5.04 17.34 8.67
CA THR A 66 5.64 18.03 7.53
C THR A 66 5.18 17.49 6.18
N VAL A 67 4.47 16.35 6.15
CA VAL A 67 4.01 15.68 4.94
C VAL A 67 2.49 15.70 4.83
N SER A 68 1.99 15.82 3.61
CA SER A 68 0.56 15.84 3.32
C SER A 68 0.28 15.18 1.97
N LEU A 69 -0.97 14.78 1.76
CA LEU A 69 -1.39 14.18 0.48
C LEU A 69 -1.07 15.09 -0.72
N ASP A 70 -1.24 16.41 -0.58
CA ASP A 70 -1.02 17.36 -1.67
C ASP A 70 0.46 17.62 -1.95
N THR A 71 1.34 17.46 -0.96
CA THR A 71 2.77 17.77 -1.09
C THR A 71 3.61 16.55 -1.44
N THR A 72 3.33 15.40 -0.82
CA THR A 72 4.15 14.19 -0.95
C THR A 72 3.38 12.97 -1.41
N GLY A 73 2.05 13.08 -1.59
CA GLY A 73 1.20 11.95 -2.01
C GLY A 73 0.83 10.97 -0.88
N PHE A 74 1.21 11.27 0.37
CA PHE A 74 0.82 10.50 1.55
C PHE A 74 0.76 11.40 2.78
N GLN A 75 0.02 10.98 3.80
CA GLN A 75 -0.16 11.75 5.03
C GLN A 75 -0.27 10.83 6.23
N PHE A 76 0.27 11.28 7.37
CA PHE A 76 0.03 10.64 8.67
C PHE A 76 -1.19 11.23 9.34
N ALA A 77 -1.98 10.35 9.95
CA ALA A 77 -3.06 10.75 10.84
C ALA A 77 -3.04 9.85 12.05
N ASN A 78 -2.99 10.47 13.23
CA ASN A 78 -3.22 9.77 14.49
C ASN A 78 -4.72 9.61 14.68
N HIS A 79 -5.18 8.36 14.69
CA HIS A 79 -6.59 8.02 14.90
C HIS A 79 -6.67 6.76 15.76
N THR A 80 -7.42 6.84 16.85
CA THR A 80 -7.66 5.70 17.72
C THR A 80 -8.85 4.92 17.19
N THR A 81 -8.60 3.69 16.72
CA THR A 81 -9.66 2.78 16.25
C THR A 81 -10.48 2.23 17.41
N ALA A 82 -11.80 2.24 17.28
CA ALA A 82 -12.67 1.56 18.25
C ALA A 82 -12.63 0.03 18.04
N HIS A 83 -12.45 -0.41 16.79
CA HIS A 83 -12.36 -1.82 16.45
C HIS A 83 -10.95 -2.36 16.73
N THR A 84 -10.86 -3.40 17.55
CA THR A 84 -9.59 -3.97 18.03
C THR A 84 -9.33 -5.41 17.58
N SER A 85 -10.34 -6.09 17.02
CA SER A 85 -10.31 -7.52 16.68
C SER A 85 -10.46 -7.76 15.18
N PHE A 86 -9.35 -7.99 14.48
CA PHE A 86 -9.35 -8.23 13.02
C PHE A 86 -9.61 -9.70 12.62
N ALA A 87 -10.27 -10.47 13.48
CA ALA A 87 -10.50 -11.90 13.26
C ALA A 87 -11.72 -12.20 12.38
N ASN A 88 -12.77 -11.39 12.46
CA ASN A 88 -14.06 -11.65 11.82
C ASN A 88 -14.32 -10.64 10.67
N ASP A 89 -14.64 -11.14 9.48
CA ASP A 89 -14.92 -10.30 8.29
C ASP A 89 -16.17 -9.46 8.42
N GLU A 90 -17.24 -10.00 8.98
CA GLU A 90 -18.50 -9.30 9.17
C GLU A 90 -18.36 -8.14 10.17
N GLU A 91 -17.59 -8.32 11.25
CA GLU A 91 -17.31 -7.28 12.24
C GLU A 91 -16.47 -6.16 11.64
N ILE A 92 -15.40 -6.50 10.90
CA ILE A 92 -14.56 -5.52 10.20
C ILE A 92 -15.40 -4.67 9.24
N LYS A 93 -16.25 -5.31 8.42
CA LYS A 93 -17.10 -4.59 7.46
C LYS A 93 -18.17 -3.74 8.14
N ARG A 94 -18.66 -4.16 9.30
CA ARG A 94 -19.70 -3.44 10.04
C ARG A 94 -19.14 -2.27 10.84
N GLU A 95 -17.93 -2.39 11.39
CA GLU A 95 -17.40 -1.44 12.37
C GLU A 95 -16.20 -0.65 11.82
N TYR A 96 -15.17 -1.36 11.37
CA TYR A 96 -13.91 -0.74 10.94
C TYR A 96 -14.03 -0.01 9.59
N TYR A 97 -14.85 -0.53 8.67
CA TYR A 97 -15.05 0.06 7.36
C TYR A 97 -15.70 1.45 7.42
N PRO A 98 -16.87 1.63 8.07
CA PRO A 98 -17.47 2.96 8.23
C PRO A 98 -16.54 3.94 8.93
N GLU A 99 -15.80 3.47 9.95
CA GLU A 99 -14.82 4.29 10.67
C GLU A 99 -13.70 4.78 9.74
N SER A 100 -13.09 3.88 8.97
CA SER A 100 -12.03 4.19 8.01
C SER A 100 -12.52 5.15 6.92
N ILE A 101 -13.72 4.91 6.38
CA ILE A 101 -14.36 5.78 5.39
C ILE A 101 -14.55 7.18 5.98
N GLY A 102 -15.06 7.28 7.20
CA GLY A 102 -15.26 8.56 7.89
C GLY A 102 -13.95 9.32 8.10
N LEU A 103 -12.90 8.63 8.54
CA LEU A 103 -11.56 9.21 8.71
C LEU A 103 -11.01 9.73 7.37
N ILE A 104 -11.03 8.92 6.31
CA ILE A 104 -10.52 9.30 5.00
C ILE A 104 -11.30 10.50 4.46
N LYS A 105 -12.64 10.52 4.55
CA LYS A 105 -13.45 11.67 4.14
C LYS A 105 -13.08 12.93 4.92
N LYS A 106 -12.88 12.82 6.24
CA LYS A 106 -12.49 13.96 7.08
C LYS A 106 -11.12 14.51 6.70
N LEU A 107 -10.15 13.65 6.42
CA LEU A 107 -8.78 14.05 6.08
C LEU A 107 -8.67 14.61 4.65
N THR A 108 -9.41 14.05 3.70
CA THR A 108 -9.27 14.38 2.27
C THR A 108 -10.32 15.36 1.75
N GLY A 109 -11.43 15.55 2.46
CA GLY A 109 -12.61 16.25 1.94
C GLY A 109 -13.37 15.49 0.85
N ALA A 110 -13.07 14.20 0.62
CA ALA A 110 -13.72 13.42 -0.42
C ALA A 110 -15.23 13.28 -0.17
N SER A 111 -16.03 13.47 -1.22
CA SER A 111 -17.48 13.24 -1.18
C SER A 111 -17.83 11.75 -1.04
N ARG A 112 -16.99 10.88 -1.61
CA ARG A 112 -17.17 9.43 -1.62
C ARG A 112 -15.84 8.73 -1.38
N VAL A 113 -15.87 7.68 -0.56
CA VAL A 113 -14.74 6.78 -0.29
C VAL A 113 -15.30 5.37 -0.34
N GLU A 114 -14.61 4.48 -1.06
CA GLU A 114 -14.98 3.08 -1.25
C GLU A 114 -13.76 2.21 -0.98
N LEU A 115 -13.93 1.18 -0.15
CA LEU A 115 -12.88 0.22 0.16
C LEU A 115 -13.05 -1.00 -0.74
N PHE A 116 -12.10 -1.24 -1.64
CA PHE A 116 -12.20 -2.32 -2.64
C PHE A 116 -11.35 -3.55 -2.32
N ASP A 117 -10.26 -3.38 -1.56
CA ASP A 117 -9.37 -4.46 -1.17
C ASP A 117 -8.96 -4.30 0.29
N HIS A 118 -8.91 -5.42 1.01
CA HIS A 118 -8.36 -5.52 2.35
C HIS A 118 -7.73 -6.89 2.51
N SER A 119 -6.42 -6.90 2.71
CA SER A 119 -5.67 -8.13 2.98
C SER A 119 -5.48 -8.29 4.49
N LYS A 120 -5.92 -9.42 5.03
CA LYS A 120 -5.67 -9.77 6.44
C LYS A 120 -4.36 -10.53 6.55
N LEU A 121 -3.38 -9.92 7.21
CA LEU A 121 -2.18 -10.63 7.62
C LEU A 121 -2.51 -11.44 8.88
N ARG A 122 -2.66 -12.76 8.71
CA ARG A 122 -2.72 -13.70 9.83
C ARG A 122 -1.32 -14.23 10.07
N ASN A 123 -0.77 -13.94 11.25
CA ASN A 123 0.45 -14.58 11.72
C ASN A 123 0.14 -16.05 12.02
N VAL A 124 0.17 -16.90 11.00
CA VAL A 124 0.17 -18.36 11.19
C VAL A 124 1.60 -18.76 11.54
N PHE A 125 2.03 -18.46 12.78
CA PHE A 125 3.22 -19.09 13.34
C PHE A 125 2.86 -20.50 13.83
N ASP A 126 2.46 -21.36 12.90
CA ASP A 126 2.50 -22.80 13.12
C ASP A 126 3.87 -23.25 12.62
N GLY A 127 4.64 -23.94 13.46
CA GLY A 127 6.02 -24.36 13.22
C GLY A 127 6.25 -25.34 12.06
N ASN A 128 5.37 -25.36 11.06
CA ASN A 128 5.54 -26.06 9.79
C ASN A 128 5.24 -25.12 8.62
N ALA A 129 6.30 -24.84 7.87
CA ALA A 129 6.40 -24.25 6.53
C ALA A 129 5.10 -23.86 5.78
N LEU A 130 5.06 -22.59 5.38
CA LEU A 130 4.49 -22.02 4.14
C LEU A 130 3.17 -22.62 3.64
N ASN A 131 2.06 -22.18 4.23
CA ASN A 131 0.78 -22.14 3.52
C ASN A 131 0.47 -20.68 3.15
N ALA A 132 1.05 -20.23 2.03
CA ALA A 132 0.44 -19.16 1.24
C ALA A 132 -0.85 -19.73 0.60
N LEU A 133 -1.89 -19.89 1.41
CA LEU A 133 -3.22 -20.24 0.92
C LEU A 133 -3.87 -18.98 0.33
N ASP A 134 -3.72 -18.87 -0.98
CA ASP A 134 -4.66 -18.28 -1.94
C ASP A 134 -5.64 -17.24 -1.37
N ILE A 135 -5.26 -15.96 -1.47
CA ILE A 135 -6.18 -14.83 -1.34
C ILE A 135 -6.89 -14.64 -2.69
N HIS A 136 -7.56 -15.68 -3.20
CA HIS A 136 -8.47 -15.57 -4.34
C HIS A 136 -9.90 -15.87 -3.88
N SER A 137 -10.52 -14.87 -3.24
CA SER A 137 -11.96 -14.67 -3.30
C SER A 137 -12.26 -13.34 -3.99
N CYS A 138 -11.67 -13.16 -5.18
CA CYS A 138 -12.17 -12.20 -6.15
C CYS A 138 -13.52 -12.75 -6.65
N THR A 139 -14.60 -12.45 -5.93
CA THR A 139 -15.93 -12.65 -6.48
C THR A 139 -16.09 -11.64 -7.62
N PRO A 140 -16.41 -12.07 -8.84
CA PRO A 140 -16.60 -11.14 -9.95
C PRO A 140 -17.73 -10.19 -9.59
N SER A 141 -17.43 -8.90 -9.58
CA SER A 141 -18.43 -7.85 -9.42
C SER A 141 -19.47 -8.01 -10.54
N PRO A 142 -20.78 -7.91 -10.28
CA PRO A 142 -21.76 -7.95 -11.35
C PRO A 142 -21.49 -6.80 -12.34
N PRO A 143 -21.72 -7.01 -13.65
CA PRO A 143 -21.44 -6.01 -14.66
C PRO A 143 -22.22 -4.73 -14.37
N ARG A 144 -21.53 -3.58 -14.33
CA ARG A 144 -22.18 -2.27 -14.27
C ARG A 144 -23.04 -2.12 -15.51
N ARG A 145 -24.36 -2.09 -15.34
CA ARG A 145 -25.26 -1.54 -16.36
C ARG A 145 -25.07 -0.04 -16.33
N TYR A 146 -24.58 0.50 -17.45
CA TYR A 146 -24.78 1.91 -17.80
C TYR A 146 -26.23 2.11 -18.25
#